data_AF-A0A2G9Z7U9-F1
#
_entry.id   AF-A0A2G9Z7U9-F1
#
_cell.length_a   1.000
_cell.length_b   1.000
_cell.length_c   1.000
_cell.angle_alpha   90.00
_cell.angle_beta   90.00
_cell.angle_gamma   90.00
#
_symmetry.space_group_name_H-M   'P 1'
#
loop_
_entity.id
_entity.type
_entity.pdbx_description
1 polymer ?
#
loop_
_entity_poly.entity_id
_entity_poly.type
_entity_poly.pdbx_seq_one_letter_code
_entity_poly.pdbx_strand_id
1 'polypeptide(L)' 'MRVLKSRILAAAEEDRHEKLSAERKSQIGTGDRSEKIRTYNFPQDRLTDHRLKKSWHNINSILNGDINDIINELKNAAK' A
#
# COMPACT_ATOMS: atom_id res chain seq x y z
N MET A 1 34.77 12.89 22.95
CA MET A 1 34.10 11.87 22.12
C MET A 1 32.56 11.99 22.02
N ARG A 2 31.84 12.69 22.92
CA ARG A 2 30.36 12.83 22.85
C ARG A 2 29.86 13.40 21.51
N VAL A 3 30.43 14.51 21.06
CA VAL A 3 30.00 15.20 19.82
C VAL A 3 30.19 14.33 18.58
N LEU A 4 31.32 13.62 18.47
CA LEU A 4 31.58 12.73 17.35
C LEU A 4 30.58 11.56 17.28
N LYS A 5 30.30 10.92 18.43
CA LYS A 5 29.29 9.85 18.51
C LYS A 5 27.90 10.35 18.11
N SER A 6 27.51 11.53 18.58
CA SER A 6 26.22 12.15 18.21
C SER A 6 26.13 12.44 16.72
N ARG A 7 27.22 12.93 16.08
CA ARG A 7 27.24 13.20 14.64
C ARG A 7 27.17 11.93 13.79
N ILE A 8 27.86 10.86 14.20
CA ILE A 8 27.79 9.56 13.52
C ILE A 8 26.38 8.96 13.62
N LEU A 9 25.77 9.05 14.81
CA LEU A 9 24.39 8.58 15.00
C LEU A 9 23.40 9.36 14.14
N ALA A 10 23.50 10.69 14.12
CA ALA A 10 22.63 11.54 13.31
C ALA A 10 22.72 11.21 11.81
N ALA A 11 23.94 11.01 11.28
CA ALA A 11 24.12 10.62 9.89
C ALA A 11 23.50 9.24 9.58
N ALA A 12 23.66 8.26 10.48
CA ALA A 12 23.05 6.95 10.30
C ALA A 12 21.51 6.97 10.40
N GLU A 13 20.95 7.86 11.21
CA GLU A 13 19.50 8.08 11.28
C GLU A 13 18.98 8.76 10.02
N GLU A 14 19.67 9.78 9.52
CA GLU A 14 19.37 10.47 8.26
C GLU A 14 19.35 9.48 7.08
N ASP A 15 20.41 8.66 6.93
CA ASP A 15 20.49 7.63 5.90
C ASP A 15 19.32 6.64 5.96
N ARG A 16 18.88 6.26 7.18
CA ARG A 16 17.73 5.37 7.36
C ARG A 16 16.43 6.06 6.98
N HIS A 17 16.25 7.32 7.39
CA HIS A 17 15.07 8.10 7.07
C HIS A 17 14.95 8.33 5.57
N GLU A 18 16.03 8.62 4.87
CA GLU A 18 16.05 8.78 3.42
C GLU A 18 15.63 7.49 2.71
N LYS A 19 16.20 6.34 3.10
CA LYS A 19 15.82 5.03 2.53
C LYS A 19 14.33 4.73 2.73
N LEU A 20 13.83 4.90 3.96
CA LEU A 20 12.42 4.67 4.27
C LEU A 20 11.50 5.65 3.52
N SER A 21 11.91 6.90 3.38
CA SER A 21 11.16 7.92 2.64
C SER A 21 11.09 7.58 1.15
N ALA A 22 12.20 7.14 0.56
CA ALA A 22 12.27 6.71 -0.83
C ALA A 22 11.39 5.47 -1.09
N GLU A 23 11.47 4.46 -0.23
CA GLU A 23 10.63 3.26 -0.30
C GLU A 23 9.14 3.59 -0.13
N ARG A 24 8.80 4.51 0.79
CA ARG A 24 7.42 4.95 0.99
C ARG A 24 6.91 5.69 -0.24
N LYS A 25 7.73 6.57 -0.83
CA LYS A 25 7.36 7.34 -2.01
C LYS A 25 7.11 6.44 -3.21
N SER A 26 7.90 5.38 -3.39
CA SER A 26 7.68 4.41 -4.47
C SER A 26 6.41 3.58 -4.26
N GLN A 27 6.04 3.26 -3.02
CA GLN A 27 4.80 2.52 -2.71
C GLN A 27 3.53 3.37 -2.88
N ILE A 28 3.57 4.66 -2.55
CA ILE A 28 2.39 5.55 -2.61
C ILE A 28 2.15 6.09 -4.03
N GLY A 29 3.22 6.30 -4.81
CA GLY A 29 3.13 6.92 -6.13
C GLY A 29 2.81 8.42 -6.04
N THR A 30 2.02 8.93 -6.99
CA THR A 30 1.64 10.35 -7.06
C THR A 30 0.34 10.66 -6.31
N GLY A 31 -0.43 9.64 -5.96
CA GLY A 31 -1.74 9.79 -5.31
C GLY A 31 -2.86 10.23 -6.25
N ASP A 32 -2.61 10.29 -7.56
CA ASP A 32 -3.65 10.60 -8.54
C ASP A 32 -4.66 9.45 -8.70
N ARG A 33 -5.90 9.80 -9.06
CA ARG A 33 -6.98 8.84 -9.33
C ARG A 33 -6.69 7.91 -10.51
N SER A 34 -5.77 8.30 -11.40
CA SER A 34 -5.32 7.47 -12.51
C SER A 34 -4.50 6.26 -12.02
N GLU A 35 -3.74 6.40 -10.94
CA GLU A 35 -2.87 5.37 -10.36
C GLU A 35 -3.56 4.44 -9.35
N LYS A 36 -4.88 4.59 -9.14
CA LYS A 36 -5.62 3.78 -8.17
C LYS A 36 -5.51 2.28 -8.50
N ILE A 37 -5.16 1.49 -7.49
CA ILE A 37 -5.14 0.02 -7.60
C ILE A 37 -6.52 -0.63 -7.41
N ARG A 38 -7.47 0.08 -6.78
CA ARG A 38 -8.83 -0.41 -6.50
C ARG A 38 -9.87 0.71 -6.65
N THR A 39 -11.07 0.34 -7.09
CA THR A 39 -12.26 1.20 -7.10
C THR A 39 -13.34 0.62 -6.21
N TYR A 40 -13.78 1.38 -5.21
CA TYR A 40 -14.93 1.07 -4.35
C TYR A 40 -16.17 1.77 -4.92
N ASN A 41 -17.14 1.00 -5.42
CA ASN A 41 -18.38 1.52 -5.99
C ASN A 41 -19.56 1.13 -5.08
N PHE A 42 -19.92 2.03 -4.17
CA PHE A 42 -21.02 1.82 -3.21
C PHE A 42 -22.40 1.72 -3.87
N PRO A 43 -22.78 2.58 -4.84
CA PRO A 43 -24.08 2.45 -5.51
C PRO A 43 -24.28 1.11 -6.25
N GLN A 44 -23.21 0.50 -6.75
CA GLN A 44 -23.26 -0.79 -7.47
C GLN A 44 -22.83 -1.98 -6.60
N ASP A 45 -22.65 -1.79 -5.29
CA ASP A 45 -22.19 -2.80 -4.34
C ASP A 45 -21.01 -3.63 -4.86
N ARG A 46 -19.94 -2.96 -5.30
CA ARG A 46 -18.80 -3.63 -5.94
C ARG A 46 -17.46 -3.01 -5.61
N LEU A 47 -16.47 -3.87 -5.40
CA LEU A 47 -15.05 -3.53 -5.36
C LEU A 47 -14.37 -4.08 -6.61
N THR A 48 -13.66 -3.24 -7.37
CA THR A 48 -12.84 -3.67 -8.52
C THR A 48 -11.36 -3.47 -8.19
N ASP A 49 -10.53 -4.51 -8.35
CA ASP A 49 -9.07 -4.42 -8.25
C ASP A 49 -8.47 -4.40 -9.66
N HIS A 50 -7.76 -3.31 -9.97
CA HIS A 50 -7.20 -3.06 -11.30
C HIS A 50 -5.93 -3.88 -11.57
N ARG A 51 -5.28 -4.41 -10.53
CA ARG A 51 -4.10 -5.28 -10.68
C ARG A 51 -4.49 -6.63 -11.24
N LEU A 52 -5.63 -7.16 -10.80
CA LEU A 52 -6.19 -8.45 -11.25
C LEU A 52 -7.26 -8.31 -12.33
N LYS A 53 -7.73 -7.07 -12.61
CA LYS A 53 -8.91 -6.79 -13.45
C LYS A 53 -10.15 -7.58 -13.01
N LYS A 54 -10.30 -7.80 -11.71
CA LYS A 54 -11.39 -8.57 -11.10
C LYS A 54 -12.27 -7.68 -10.23
N SER A 55 -13.54 -8.05 -10.13
CA SER A 55 -14.49 -7.38 -9.24
C SER A 55 -15.16 -8.37 -8.29
N TRP A 56 -15.43 -7.90 -7.07
CA TRP A 56 -16.17 -8.61 -6.02
C TRP A 56 -17.39 -7.78 -5.63
N HIS A 57 -18.46 -8.46 -5.22
CA HIS A 57 -19.69 -7.85 -4.74
C HIS A 57 -19.77 -7.89 -3.20
N ASN A 58 -20.81 -7.30 -2.62
CA ASN A 58 -20.99 -7.22 -1.16
C ASN A 58 -19.89 -6.38 -0.48
N ILE A 59 -19.78 -5.12 -0.91
CA ILE A 59 -18.75 -4.17 -0.45
C ILE A 59 -18.80 -3.99 1.07
N ASN A 60 -19.98 -4.06 1.68
CA ASN A 60 -20.16 -3.91 3.11
C ASN A 60 -19.49 -5.07 3.89
N SER A 61 -19.65 -6.32 3.43
CA SER A 61 -18.96 -7.47 4.06
C SER A 61 -17.45 -7.34 3.96
N ILE A 62 -16.98 -6.97 2.77
CA ILE A 62 -15.55 -6.76 2.49
C ILE A 62 -14.96 -5.68 3.41
N LEU A 63 -15.67 -4.56 3.58
CA LEU A 63 -15.23 -3.48 4.47
C LEU A 63 -15.30 -3.86 5.96
N ASN A 64 -16.16 -4.82 6.32
CA ASN A 64 -16.27 -5.36 7.67
C ASN A 64 -15.23 -6.47 7.98
N GLY A 65 -14.28 -6.73 7.08
CA GLY A 65 -13.14 -7.62 7.33
C GLY A 65 -13.17 -8.93 6.55
N ASP A 66 -14.20 -9.18 5.75
CA ASP A 66 -14.28 -10.35 4.87
C ASP A 66 -13.44 -10.17 3.60
N ILE A 67 -12.12 -10.06 3.79
CA ILE A 67 -11.14 -9.73 2.74
C ILE A 67 -10.23 -10.92 2.35
N ASN A 68 -10.42 -12.07 2.98
CA ASN A 68 -9.52 -13.22 2.83
C ASN A 68 -9.47 -13.71 1.38
N ASP A 69 -10.61 -13.77 0.72
CA ASP A 69 -10.70 -14.20 -0.68
C ASP A 69 -9.90 -13.27 -1.61
N ILE A 70 -10.00 -11.95 -1.39
CA ILE A 70 -9.25 -10.95 -2.15
C ILE A 70 -7.74 -11.14 -1.93
N ILE A 71 -7.31 -11.34 -0.68
CA ILE A 71 -5.88 -11.54 -0.36
C ILE A 71 -5.35 -12.83 -0.98
N ASN A 72 -6.11 -13.92 -0.88
CA ASN A 72 -5.71 -15.22 -1.42
C ASN A 72 -5.55 -15.16 -2.94
N GLU A 73 -6.46 -14.51 -3.64
CA GLU A 73 -6.35 -14.32 -5.09
C GLU A 73 -5.15 -13.46 -5.48
N LEU A 74 -4.87 -12.39 -4.74
CA LEU A 74 -3.67 -11.57 -4.97
C LEU A 74 -2.38 -12.36 -4.76
N LYS A 75 -2.32 -13.20 -3.72
CA LYS A 75 -1.16 -14.07 -3.47
C LYS A 75 -0.97 -15.10 -4.59
N ASN A 76 -2.06 -15.70 -5.07
CA ASN A 76 -2.01 -16.70 -6.13
C ASN A 76 -1.61 -16.09 -7.48
N ALA A 77 -2.04 -14.86 -7.77
CA ALA A 77 -1.65 -14.16 -8.99
C ALA A 77 -0.21 -13.65 -8.98
N ALA A 78 0.40 -13.47 -7.81
CA ALA A 78 1.80 -13.07 -7.66
C ALA A 78 2.79 -14.25 -7.75
N LYS A 79 2.27 -15.48 -7.84
CA LYS A 79 3.05 -16.71 -8.02
C LYS A 79 3.24 -17.01 -9.50
#